data_AF-A0A2E4WV82-F1
#
_entry.id   AF-A0A2E4WV82-F1
#
_cell.length_a   1.000
_cell.length_b   1.000
_cell.length_c   1.000
_cell.angle_alpha   90.00
_cell.angle_beta   90.00
_cell.angle_gamma   90.00
#
_symmetry.space_group_name_H-M   'P 1'
#
loop_
_entity.id
_entity.type
_entity.pdbx_description
1 polymer ?
#
loop_
_entity_poly.entity_id
_entity_poly.type
_entity_poly.pdbx_seq_one_letter_code
_entity_poly.pdbx_strand_id
1 'polypeptide(L)'
;MLMMASALSGCAGDDVDLDEEDGGYEYASNVDNHRMLMGDVCDIKDLSGAYDWDEVSDIYENGKHAEKSDGSYRTLKGFADASGKNHAYDEYYGADGSWHDFVDAAISGTGAFAGESDTVRDQAVEKGIQNGVMTAYAIHELNAAIIKADAGNWGPDDAQHAWDEGWAFYHGPDDSNHDYDGCGPYATADKRAGNFGTANSAGTAATNVATLAAMNAGLTAMQNEDRQALVDARDEILKQIVIVYSQASVRYASKMTDDLAAGDKSDYDKHQAEGHAFYRVIEAYVAEHTSICYNMASHVVTADSSQASCEGYSYYDAATDNNSMNYTGCYNIVSHQTTEDNQSTCEAYGWMANYYSNKIVAMFDLANDGDASKDYEADIRMWLQPAWDHYGIT
;
A
#
# COMPACT_ATOMS: atom_id res chain seq x y z
N MET A 1 -7.69 45.08 22.20
CA MET A 1 -7.30 45.59 20.87
C MET A 1 -5.80 45.67 20.80
N LEU A 2 -5.18 44.61 20.29
CA LEU A 2 -3.84 44.57 19.73
C LEU A 2 -3.87 43.36 18.80
N MET A 3 -4.25 43.64 17.55
CA MET A 3 -4.18 42.70 16.44
C MET A 3 -2.70 42.48 16.14
N MET A 4 -2.19 41.27 16.33
CA MET A 4 -0.98 40.84 15.63
C MET A 4 -1.45 40.33 14.28
N ALA A 5 -1.14 41.08 13.22
CA ALA A 5 -1.16 40.59 11.87
C ALA A 5 -0.04 39.55 11.75
N SER A 6 -0.40 38.29 11.55
CA SER A 6 0.55 37.30 11.03
C SER A 6 0.91 37.72 9.61
N ALA A 7 2.20 38.02 9.43
CA ALA A 7 2.75 38.42 8.16
C ALA A 7 2.72 37.25 7.19
N LEU A 8 2.20 37.50 5.99
CA LEU A 8 2.54 36.76 4.79
C LEU A 8 4.07 36.64 4.71
N SER A 9 4.58 35.41 4.77
CA SER A 9 5.95 35.08 4.38
C SER A 9 5.90 34.36 3.04
N GLY A 10 5.46 35.08 2.01
CA GLY A 10 5.85 34.81 0.64
C GLY A 10 7.10 35.61 0.28
N CYS A 11 7.86 35.11 -0.69
CA CYS A 11 9.04 35.69 -1.35
C CYS A 11 10.42 35.25 -0.80
N ALA A 12 11.01 34.23 -1.43
CA ALA A 12 12.23 34.36 -2.25
C ALA A 12 12.95 33.00 -2.47
N GLY A 13 12.25 31.98 -2.97
CA GLY A 13 12.77 31.12 -4.05
C GLY A 13 12.07 31.54 -5.35
N ASP A 14 12.45 31.03 -6.52
CA ASP A 14 11.52 31.07 -7.66
C ASP A 14 10.35 30.14 -7.28
N ASP A 15 9.35 30.69 -6.58
CA ASP A 15 8.17 29.93 -6.14
C ASP A 15 7.52 29.35 -7.40
N VAL A 16 7.49 28.01 -7.51
CA VAL A 16 6.84 27.31 -8.61
C VAL A 16 5.34 27.64 -8.52
N ASP A 17 4.82 28.29 -9.55
CA ASP A 17 3.42 28.68 -9.69
C ASP A 17 2.77 27.64 -10.62
N LEU A 18 2.03 26.71 -10.04
CA LEU A 18 1.33 25.64 -10.76
C LEU A 18 -0.17 25.92 -10.80
N ASP A 19 -0.86 25.29 -11.75
CA ASP A 19 -2.32 25.34 -11.83
C ASP A 19 -2.99 24.93 -10.49
N GLU A 20 -4.11 25.58 -10.14
CA GLU A 20 -4.87 25.35 -8.88
C GLU A 20 -5.59 23.99 -8.83
N GLU A 21 -5.51 23.18 -9.90
CA GLU A 21 -6.09 21.85 -9.99
C GLU A 21 -5.11 20.86 -10.64
N ASP A 22 -5.26 19.57 -10.34
CA ASP A 22 -4.62 18.45 -11.04
C ASP A 22 -5.61 17.30 -11.18
N GLY A 23 -5.69 16.69 -12.36
CA GLY A 23 -6.47 15.47 -12.58
C GLY A 23 -7.97 15.64 -12.26
N GLY A 24 -8.47 16.87 -12.28
CA GLY A 24 -9.84 17.25 -11.92
C GLY A 24 -10.10 17.44 -10.42
N TYR A 25 -9.06 17.53 -9.59
CA TYR A 25 -9.15 17.91 -8.18
C TYR A 25 -8.67 19.35 -7.99
N GLU A 26 -9.54 20.23 -7.48
CA GLU A 26 -9.21 21.63 -7.16
C GLU A 26 -8.67 21.72 -5.72
N TYR A 27 -7.47 22.25 -5.56
CA TYR A 27 -6.80 22.37 -4.27
C TYR A 27 -7.42 23.48 -3.41
N ALA A 28 -7.58 23.24 -2.11
CA ALA A 28 -8.03 24.25 -1.15
C ALA A 28 -6.89 25.08 -0.55
N SER A 29 -5.65 24.66 -0.78
CA SER A 29 -4.42 25.25 -0.25
C SER A 29 -3.28 25.12 -1.27
N ASN A 30 -2.23 25.94 -1.13
CA ASN A 30 -1.05 25.81 -1.99
C ASN A 30 -0.19 24.61 -1.54
N VAL A 31 -0.07 23.59 -2.39
CA VAL A 31 0.77 22.41 -2.19
C VAL A 31 1.80 22.21 -3.31
N ASP A 32 2.13 23.27 -4.04
CA ASP A 32 2.97 23.21 -5.26
C ASP A 32 4.33 22.58 -5.00
N ASN A 33 4.95 22.93 -3.88
CA ASN A 33 6.22 22.36 -3.48
C ASN A 33 6.17 20.84 -3.22
N HIS A 34 5.03 20.29 -2.79
CA HIS A 34 4.85 18.84 -2.62
C HIS A 34 4.62 18.16 -3.97
N ARG A 35 3.86 18.80 -4.87
CA ARG A 35 3.62 18.32 -6.24
C ARG A 35 4.95 18.12 -6.98
N MET A 36 5.90 19.04 -6.81
CA MET A 36 7.22 18.98 -7.46
C MET A 36 8.09 17.78 -7.09
N LEU A 37 7.81 17.04 -6.00
CA LEU A 37 8.51 15.78 -5.71
C LEU A 37 8.32 14.74 -6.81
N MET A 38 7.25 14.85 -7.59
CA MET A 38 7.02 13.95 -8.71
C MET A 38 8.11 14.07 -9.78
N GLY A 39 8.75 15.24 -9.91
CA GLY A 39 9.92 15.43 -10.76
C GLY A 39 11.11 14.59 -10.29
N ASP A 40 11.35 14.50 -8.97
CA ASP A 40 12.42 13.65 -8.41
C ASP A 40 12.13 12.16 -8.71
N VAL A 41 10.86 11.76 -8.62
CA VAL A 41 10.43 10.39 -8.96
C VAL A 41 10.65 10.08 -10.45
N CYS A 42 10.33 11.02 -11.35
CA CYS A 42 10.58 10.87 -12.78
C CYS A 42 12.07 10.74 -13.09
N ASP A 43 12.90 11.62 -12.52
CA ASP A 43 14.35 11.59 -12.74
C ASP A 43 14.95 10.28 -12.24
N ILE A 44 14.59 9.85 -11.02
CA ILE A 44 15.08 8.57 -10.47
C ILE A 44 14.68 7.39 -11.35
N LYS A 45 13.45 7.37 -11.87
CA LYS A 45 12.99 6.30 -12.77
C LYS A 45 13.82 6.22 -14.05
N ASP A 46 14.16 7.35 -14.65
CA ASP A 46 14.98 7.37 -15.86
C ASP A 46 16.44 6.97 -15.55
N LEU A 47 16.98 7.44 -14.43
CA LEU A 47 18.35 7.16 -13.99
C LEU A 47 18.52 5.71 -13.52
N SER A 48 17.56 5.14 -12.79
CA SER A 48 17.58 3.73 -12.37
C SER A 48 17.52 2.80 -13.58
N GLY A 49 16.72 3.15 -14.60
CA GLY A 49 16.69 2.41 -15.87
C GLY A 49 18.00 2.49 -16.67
N ALA A 50 18.80 3.55 -16.45
CA ALA A 50 20.16 3.69 -16.97
C ALA A 50 21.24 3.10 -16.05
N TYR A 51 20.86 2.60 -14.87
CA TYR A 51 21.71 2.07 -13.81
C TYR A 51 22.72 3.10 -13.27
N ASP A 52 22.36 4.38 -13.30
CA ASP A 52 23.16 5.46 -12.70
C ASP A 52 22.85 5.56 -11.20
N TRP A 53 23.36 4.59 -10.44
CA TRP A 53 23.08 4.48 -9.00
C TRP A 53 23.62 5.66 -8.19
N ASP A 54 24.68 6.32 -8.66
CA ASP A 54 25.25 7.49 -8.00
C ASP A 54 24.29 8.69 -8.14
N GLU A 55 23.77 8.97 -9.34
CA GLU A 55 22.79 10.06 -9.52
C GLU A 55 21.41 9.71 -8.91
N VAL A 56 20.99 8.44 -8.94
CA VAL A 56 19.79 7.99 -8.22
C VAL A 56 19.91 8.26 -6.72
N SER A 57 21.05 7.90 -6.11
CA SER A 57 21.31 8.13 -4.69
C SER A 57 21.32 9.63 -4.37
N ASP A 58 21.95 10.45 -5.21
CA ASP A 58 22.00 11.90 -5.00
C ASP A 58 20.60 12.53 -4.99
N ILE A 59 19.75 12.23 -5.99
CA ILE A 59 18.38 12.78 -6.03
C ILE A 59 17.54 12.23 -4.86
N TYR A 60 17.64 10.94 -4.54
CA TYR A 60 16.89 10.34 -3.44
C TYR A 60 17.20 11.00 -2.09
N GLU A 61 18.48 11.26 -1.82
CA GLU A 61 18.96 11.83 -0.55
C GLU A 61 18.80 13.35 -0.48
N ASN A 62 19.13 14.05 -1.57
CA ASN A 62 19.31 15.51 -1.58
C ASN A 62 18.18 16.26 -2.28
N GLY A 63 17.33 15.58 -3.08
CA GLY A 63 16.25 16.19 -3.84
C GLY A 63 16.74 17.11 -4.97
N LYS A 64 15.85 17.44 -5.91
CA LYS A 64 16.20 18.31 -7.05
C LYS A 64 15.10 19.28 -7.47
N HIS A 65 13.84 18.88 -7.32
CA HIS A 65 12.71 19.64 -7.87
C HIS A 65 11.91 20.44 -6.82
N ALA A 66 11.90 20.00 -5.56
CA ALA A 66 11.09 20.60 -4.49
C ALA A 66 11.91 21.49 -3.52
N GLU A 67 12.43 22.63 -4.00
CA GLU A 67 13.21 23.59 -3.20
C GLU A 67 12.32 24.35 -2.20
N LYS A 68 12.71 24.41 -0.93
CA LYS A 68 12.03 25.18 0.11
C LYS A 68 12.56 26.62 0.14
N SER A 69 11.85 27.49 0.85
CA SER A 69 12.23 28.90 1.01
C SER A 69 13.58 29.14 1.71
N ASP A 70 14.13 28.15 2.41
CA ASP A 70 15.46 28.20 3.03
C ASP A 70 16.59 27.70 2.11
N GLY A 71 16.28 27.32 0.87
CA GLY A 71 17.19 26.75 -0.12
C GLY A 71 17.52 25.27 0.09
N SER A 72 16.92 24.61 1.09
CA SER A 72 16.97 23.16 1.21
C SER A 72 15.87 22.50 0.40
N TYR A 73 16.02 21.23 0.02
CA TYR A 73 14.99 20.51 -0.71
C TYR A 73 14.13 19.64 0.21
N ARG A 74 12.89 19.38 -0.20
CA ARG A 74 12.15 18.18 0.23
C ARG A 74 12.77 16.99 -0.50
N THR A 75 12.90 15.86 0.18
CA THR A 75 13.61 14.70 -0.38
C THR A 75 12.83 13.42 -0.18
N LEU A 76 12.88 12.53 -1.14
CA LEU A 76 12.20 11.23 -1.09
C LEU A 76 12.72 10.37 0.08
N LYS A 77 14.02 10.45 0.40
CA LYS A 77 14.56 9.85 1.62
C LYS A 77 13.94 10.45 2.88
N GLY A 78 13.87 11.78 2.97
CA GLY A 78 13.33 12.48 4.13
C GLY A 78 11.91 12.05 4.44
N PHE A 79 11.12 11.80 3.41
CA PHE A 79 9.82 11.17 3.53
C PHE A 79 9.93 9.70 3.94
N ALA A 80 10.60 8.85 3.15
CA ALA A 80 10.66 7.42 3.42
C ALA A 80 11.15 7.05 4.85
N ASP A 81 12.09 7.83 5.40
CA ASP A 81 12.79 7.59 6.67
C ASP A 81 12.17 8.31 7.89
N ALA A 82 11.19 9.19 7.72
CA ALA A 82 10.63 9.94 8.85
C ALA A 82 9.99 9.00 9.89
N SER A 83 10.07 9.39 11.17
CA SER A 83 9.37 8.72 12.28
C SER A 83 7.97 9.30 12.51
N GLY A 84 7.10 8.55 13.17
CA GLY A 84 5.79 9.07 13.62
C GLY A 84 4.81 9.32 12.47
N LYS A 85 4.92 8.52 11.41
CA LYS A 85 4.07 8.64 10.23
C LYS A 85 2.67 8.09 10.52
N ASN A 86 1.64 8.71 9.94
CA ASN A 86 0.24 8.35 10.13
C ASN A 86 -0.20 7.22 9.18
N HIS A 87 0.63 6.23 8.91
CA HIS A 87 0.32 5.10 8.03
C HIS A 87 0.66 3.77 8.72
N ALA A 88 0.15 2.64 8.23
CA ALA A 88 0.26 1.36 8.94
C ALA A 88 1.64 0.66 8.83
N TYR A 89 2.49 1.08 7.89
CA TYR A 89 3.72 0.34 7.56
C TYR A 89 4.70 0.22 8.73
N ASP A 90 4.97 1.30 9.47
CA ASP A 90 5.99 1.26 10.53
C ASP A 90 5.55 0.36 11.69
N GLU A 91 4.26 0.37 12.06
CA GLU A 91 3.70 -0.54 13.06
C GLU A 91 3.76 -1.99 12.56
N TYR A 92 3.38 -2.23 11.30
CA TYR A 92 3.39 -3.56 10.70
C TYR A 92 4.80 -4.17 10.63
N TYR A 93 5.80 -3.40 10.19
CA TYR A 93 7.20 -3.85 10.14
C TYR A 93 7.95 -3.72 11.47
N GLY A 94 7.34 -3.09 12.47
CA GLY A 94 7.94 -2.86 13.79
C GLY A 94 9.13 -1.90 13.79
N ALA A 95 9.25 -1.06 12.76
CA ALA A 95 10.36 -0.12 12.59
C ALA A 95 9.92 1.10 11.77
N ASP A 96 10.33 2.30 12.22
CA ASP A 96 10.30 3.51 11.40
C ASP A 96 11.20 3.32 10.17
N GLY A 97 10.86 3.98 9.07
CA GLY A 97 11.73 3.98 7.88
C GLY A 97 11.69 2.71 7.03
N SER A 98 10.71 1.82 7.23
CA SER A 98 10.63 0.54 6.49
C SER A 98 10.67 0.67 4.95
N TRP A 99 10.15 1.75 4.38
CA TRP A 99 10.27 2.05 2.94
C TRP A 99 11.65 2.59 2.56
N HIS A 100 12.29 3.36 3.45
CA HIS A 100 13.67 3.79 3.26
C HIS A 100 14.60 2.58 3.21
N ASP A 101 14.51 1.67 4.19
CA ASP A 101 15.33 0.47 4.24
C ASP A 101 15.21 -0.38 2.97
N PHE A 102 13.99 -0.52 2.43
CA PHE A 102 13.76 -1.28 1.20
C PHE A 102 14.39 -0.60 -0.03
N VAL A 103 14.16 0.71 -0.20
CA VAL A 103 14.65 1.46 -1.35
C VAL A 103 16.17 1.64 -1.29
N ASP A 104 16.72 1.97 -0.12
CA ASP A 104 18.15 2.14 0.09
C ASP A 104 18.92 0.84 -0.14
N ALA A 105 18.39 -0.30 0.32
CA ALA A 105 18.99 -1.59 0.03
C ALA A 105 19.05 -1.88 -1.49
N ALA A 106 18.02 -1.48 -2.24
CA ALA A 106 18.00 -1.63 -3.70
C ALA A 106 18.99 -0.68 -4.38
N ILE A 107 19.00 0.61 -4.01
CA ILE A 107 19.94 1.63 -4.52
C ILE A 107 21.39 1.22 -4.21
N SER A 108 21.67 0.69 -3.02
CA SER A 108 23.02 0.31 -2.59
C SER A 108 23.42 -1.11 -3.00
N GLY A 109 22.49 -1.93 -3.50
CA GLY A 109 22.76 -3.34 -3.83
C GLY A 109 23.14 -4.18 -2.60
N THR A 110 22.43 -3.97 -1.50
CA THR A 110 22.67 -4.65 -0.21
C THR A 110 21.42 -5.41 0.26
N GLY A 111 21.50 -6.08 1.41
CA GLY A 111 20.36 -6.81 1.97
C GLY A 111 19.82 -7.86 1.00
N ALA A 112 18.50 -7.82 0.75
CA ALA A 112 17.83 -8.71 -0.21
C ALA A 112 18.29 -8.52 -1.66
N PHE A 113 18.99 -7.42 -1.97
CA PHE A 113 19.49 -7.10 -3.30
C PHE A 113 21.00 -7.36 -3.45
N ALA A 114 21.65 -7.95 -2.43
CA ALA A 114 23.08 -8.23 -2.47
C ALA A 114 23.40 -9.30 -3.53
N GLY A 115 24.13 -8.90 -4.58
CA GLY A 115 24.48 -9.79 -5.69
C GLY A 115 23.40 -9.90 -6.77
N GLU A 116 22.29 -9.18 -6.61
CA GLU A 116 21.24 -9.10 -7.62
C GLU A 116 21.65 -8.24 -8.82
N SER A 117 21.00 -8.49 -9.95
CA SER A 117 21.23 -7.73 -11.19
C SER A 117 20.73 -6.28 -11.09
N ASP A 118 21.32 -5.40 -11.89
CA ASP A 118 20.82 -4.02 -12.01
C ASP A 118 19.37 -3.97 -12.50
N THR A 119 18.96 -4.90 -13.37
CA THR A 119 17.55 -5.03 -13.80
C THR A 119 16.60 -5.35 -12.66
N VAL A 120 17.03 -6.15 -11.67
CA VAL A 120 16.22 -6.49 -10.49
C VAL A 120 16.16 -5.29 -9.54
N ARG A 121 17.32 -4.67 -9.29
CA ARG A 121 17.44 -3.48 -8.42
C ARG A 121 16.62 -2.31 -8.95
N ASP A 122 16.65 -2.06 -10.25
CA ASP A 122 15.86 -1.02 -10.93
C ASP A 122 14.36 -1.16 -10.64
N GLN A 123 13.81 -2.38 -10.74
CA GLN A 123 12.39 -2.58 -10.42
C GLN A 123 12.06 -2.26 -8.97
N ALA A 124 12.93 -2.63 -8.02
CA ALA A 124 12.71 -2.32 -6.62
C ALA A 124 12.84 -0.82 -6.32
N VAL A 125 13.80 -0.11 -6.93
CA VAL A 125 13.97 1.35 -6.78
C VAL A 125 12.80 2.09 -7.41
N GLU A 126 12.52 1.87 -8.69
CA GLU A 126 11.46 2.57 -9.42
C GLU A 126 10.11 2.33 -8.74
N LYS A 127 9.73 1.07 -8.53
CA LYS A 127 8.40 0.77 -7.98
C LYS A 127 8.31 1.08 -6.50
N GLY A 128 9.39 0.86 -5.74
CA GLY A 128 9.45 1.19 -4.31
C GLY A 128 9.26 2.69 -4.06
N ILE A 129 9.86 3.55 -4.89
CA ILE A 129 9.69 5.01 -4.77
C ILE A 129 8.33 5.44 -5.31
N GLN A 130 8.05 5.19 -6.60
CA GLN A 130 6.82 5.66 -7.26
C GLN A 130 5.55 5.18 -6.55
N ASN A 131 5.56 3.95 -6.04
CA ASN A 131 4.34 3.32 -5.51
C ASN A 131 4.40 3.11 -4.01
N GLY A 132 5.55 2.75 -3.45
CA GLY A 132 5.69 2.56 -2.01
C GLY A 132 5.73 3.88 -1.27
N VAL A 133 6.79 4.65 -1.45
CA VAL A 133 7.03 5.92 -0.74
C VAL A 133 5.90 6.91 -1.00
N MET A 134 5.51 7.12 -2.25
CA MET A 134 4.48 8.11 -2.59
C MET A 134 3.09 7.72 -2.06
N THR A 135 2.68 6.45 -2.18
CA THR A 135 1.40 6.00 -1.60
C THR A 135 1.42 6.05 -0.08
N ALA A 136 2.55 5.71 0.56
CA ALA A 136 2.68 5.80 2.00
C ALA A 136 2.48 7.24 2.51
N TYR A 137 3.01 8.22 1.79
CA TYR A 137 2.81 9.64 2.12
C TYR A 137 1.43 10.17 1.78
N ALA A 138 0.84 9.72 0.68
CA ALA A 138 -0.57 10.01 0.43
C ALA A 138 -1.43 9.56 1.62
N ILE A 139 -1.28 8.31 2.09
CA ILE A 139 -2.05 7.79 3.23
C ILE A 139 -1.69 8.53 4.53
N HIS A 140 -0.41 8.87 4.75
CA HIS A 140 0.02 9.67 5.88
C HIS A 140 -0.79 10.96 5.97
N GLU A 141 -0.87 11.72 4.87
CA GLU A 141 -1.48 13.03 4.88
C GLU A 141 -3.01 12.98 4.98
N LEU A 142 -3.65 12.00 4.33
CA LEU A 142 -5.10 11.77 4.49
C LEU A 142 -5.45 11.44 5.96
N ASN A 143 -4.61 10.68 6.65
CA ASN A 143 -4.79 10.39 8.08
C ASN A 143 -4.42 11.60 8.97
N ALA A 144 -3.44 12.41 8.56
CA ALA A 144 -3.11 13.66 9.24
C ALA A 144 -4.27 14.66 9.15
N ALA A 145 -4.97 14.75 8.01
CA ALA A 145 -6.17 15.57 7.84
C ALA A 145 -7.25 15.20 8.87
N ILE A 146 -7.52 13.90 9.00
CA ILE A 146 -8.43 13.31 9.99
C ILE A 146 -8.04 13.67 11.43
N ILE A 147 -6.74 13.60 11.76
CA ILE A 147 -6.24 13.94 13.10
C ILE A 147 -6.38 15.44 13.38
N LYS A 148 -6.03 16.30 12.42
CA LYS A 148 -6.17 17.76 12.51
C LYS A 148 -7.65 18.17 12.66
N ALA A 149 -8.53 17.53 11.91
CA ALA A 149 -9.98 17.68 12.02
C ALA A 149 -10.51 17.30 13.42
N ASP A 150 -10.08 16.17 13.99
CA ASP A 150 -10.45 15.77 15.36
C ASP A 150 -9.99 16.77 16.44
N ALA A 151 -8.91 17.51 16.15
CA ALA A 151 -8.44 18.61 16.99
C ALA A 151 -9.23 19.94 16.79
N GLY A 152 -10.19 19.98 15.87
CA GLY A 152 -11.00 21.15 15.53
C GLY A 152 -10.37 22.07 14.48
N ASN A 153 -9.29 21.64 13.82
CA ASN A 153 -8.54 22.44 12.86
C ASN A 153 -8.89 22.05 11.41
N TRP A 154 -10.08 22.43 10.96
CA TRP A 154 -10.65 22.00 9.66
C TRP A 154 -10.20 22.83 8.46
N GLY A 155 -9.47 23.92 8.68
CA GLY A 155 -9.23 24.95 7.66
C GLY A 155 -8.21 24.60 6.58
N PRO A 156 -8.07 25.50 5.57
CA PRO A 156 -7.11 25.39 4.46
C PRO A 156 -5.64 25.43 4.90
N ASP A 157 -5.33 25.90 6.10
CA ASP A 157 -3.96 25.87 6.65
C ASP A 157 -3.68 24.61 7.49
N ASP A 158 -4.67 23.72 7.66
CA ASP A 158 -4.62 22.58 8.58
C ASP A 158 -5.10 21.26 7.93
N ALA A 159 -6.33 20.81 8.20
CA ALA A 159 -6.82 19.53 7.72
C ALA A 159 -6.95 19.48 6.20
N GLN A 160 -7.46 20.56 5.58
CA GLN A 160 -7.59 20.63 4.13
C GLN A 160 -6.22 20.66 3.45
N HIS A 161 -5.22 21.32 4.05
CA HIS A 161 -3.85 21.29 3.55
C HIS A 161 -3.28 19.87 3.49
N ALA A 162 -3.43 19.11 4.56
CA ALA A 162 -2.98 17.71 4.58
C ALA A 162 -3.72 16.88 3.53
N TRP A 163 -5.03 17.10 3.38
CA TRP A 163 -5.80 16.38 2.38
C TRP A 163 -5.32 16.67 0.95
N ASP A 164 -5.01 17.93 0.66
CA ASP A 164 -4.42 18.39 -0.60
C ASP A 164 -3.02 17.80 -0.84
N GLU A 165 -2.17 17.76 0.18
CA GLU A 165 -0.85 17.10 0.12
C GLU A 165 -1.02 15.61 -0.24
N GLY A 166 -2.06 14.96 0.28
CA GLY A 166 -2.41 13.59 -0.10
C GLY A 166 -2.62 13.38 -1.61
N TRP A 167 -3.32 14.31 -2.27
CA TRP A 167 -3.48 14.28 -3.73
C TRP A 167 -2.16 14.56 -4.46
N ALA A 168 -1.39 15.55 -3.97
CA ALA A 168 -0.09 15.89 -4.55
C ALA A 168 0.87 14.68 -4.58
N PHE A 169 0.89 13.86 -3.52
CA PHE A 169 1.68 12.62 -3.50
C PHE A 169 1.12 11.51 -4.40
N TYR A 170 -0.19 11.46 -4.61
CA TYR A 170 -0.84 10.41 -5.41
C TYR A 170 -0.82 10.69 -6.92
N HIS A 171 -1.11 11.92 -7.31
CA HIS A 171 -1.23 12.36 -8.70
C HIS A 171 0.08 12.99 -9.20
N GLY A 172 0.57 14.01 -8.48
CA GLY A 172 1.58 14.93 -8.99
C GLY A 172 0.97 16.01 -9.90
N PRO A 173 1.77 16.95 -10.40
CA PRO A 173 1.29 18.04 -11.24
C PRO A 173 1.06 17.62 -12.70
N ASP A 174 -0.01 18.13 -13.31
CA ASP A 174 -0.37 17.97 -14.73
C ASP A 174 -0.20 19.26 -15.56
N ASP A 175 0.44 20.29 -14.98
CA ASP A 175 0.71 21.57 -15.63
C ASP A 175 1.59 21.41 -16.87
N SER A 176 1.26 22.16 -17.92
CA SER A 176 2.02 22.23 -19.18
C SER A 176 3.55 22.35 -19.07
N ASN A 177 4.09 23.02 -18.03
CA ASN A 177 5.53 23.17 -17.83
C ASN A 177 6.11 22.19 -16.81
N HIS A 178 5.27 21.47 -16.07
CA HIS A 178 5.62 20.53 -15.01
C HIS A 178 4.70 19.31 -15.07
N ASP A 179 4.59 18.69 -16.25
CA ASP A 179 3.78 17.48 -16.47
C ASP A 179 4.58 16.25 -16.01
N TYR A 180 4.26 15.77 -14.81
CA TYR A 180 4.85 14.57 -14.22
C TYR A 180 3.81 13.44 -14.06
N ASP A 181 2.69 13.50 -14.80
CA ASP A 181 1.55 12.57 -14.69
C ASP A 181 1.92 11.09 -14.78
N GLY A 182 3.03 10.77 -15.45
CA GLY A 182 3.52 9.41 -15.66
C GLY A 182 4.27 8.76 -14.47
N CYS A 183 4.55 9.53 -13.41
CA CYS A 183 5.48 9.15 -12.36
C CYS A 183 4.85 8.96 -10.98
N GLY A 184 3.56 9.29 -10.80
CA GLY A 184 2.84 9.06 -9.54
C GLY A 184 2.15 7.69 -9.46
N PRO A 185 1.63 7.32 -8.27
CA PRO A 185 0.71 6.19 -8.11
C PRO A 185 -0.47 6.19 -9.09
N TYR A 186 -0.99 7.37 -9.46
CA TYR A 186 -2.07 7.53 -10.45
C TYR A 186 -1.75 6.82 -11.77
N ALA A 187 -0.54 6.98 -12.31
CA ALA A 187 -0.12 6.32 -13.56
C ALA A 187 -0.06 4.80 -13.43
N THR A 188 0.30 4.28 -12.26
CA THR A 188 0.27 2.83 -12.02
C THR A 188 -1.16 2.32 -12.07
N ALA A 189 -2.11 3.02 -11.45
CA ALA A 189 -3.53 2.66 -11.49
C ALA A 189 -4.06 2.56 -12.92
N ASP A 190 -3.77 3.55 -13.78
CA ASP A 190 -4.15 3.52 -15.21
C ASP A 190 -3.52 2.35 -15.96
N LYS A 191 -2.23 2.08 -15.73
CA LYS A 191 -1.55 0.91 -16.32
C LYS A 191 -2.21 -0.41 -15.90
N ARG A 192 -2.57 -0.56 -14.62
CA ARG A 192 -3.25 -1.76 -14.12
C ARG A 192 -4.65 -1.87 -14.69
N ALA A 193 -5.39 -0.77 -14.78
CA ALA A 193 -6.70 -0.76 -15.40
C ALA A 193 -6.66 -1.20 -16.86
N GLY A 194 -5.63 -0.81 -17.62
CA GLY A 194 -5.38 -1.32 -18.97
C GLY A 194 -5.13 -2.84 -19.01
N ASN A 195 -4.45 -3.41 -18.02
CA ASN A 195 -4.19 -4.85 -17.94
C ASN A 195 -5.43 -5.68 -17.57
N PHE A 196 -6.31 -5.13 -16.73
CA PHE A 196 -7.50 -5.82 -16.22
C PHE A 196 -8.80 -5.43 -16.92
N GLY A 197 -8.74 -4.50 -17.88
CA GLY A 197 -9.92 -4.02 -18.60
C GLY A 197 -10.87 -3.19 -17.73
N THR A 198 -10.35 -2.52 -16.70
CA THR A 198 -11.13 -1.72 -15.75
C THR A 198 -10.99 -0.21 -15.97
N ALA A 199 -10.51 0.21 -17.14
CA ALA A 199 -10.45 1.60 -17.54
C ALA A 199 -11.79 2.08 -18.13
N ASN A 200 -12.10 3.36 -17.94
CA ASN A 200 -13.21 4.02 -18.62
C ASN A 200 -12.87 4.27 -20.10
N SER A 201 -13.79 4.89 -20.86
CA SER A 201 -13.57 5.16 -22.29
C SER A 201 -12.44 6.15 -22.61
N ALA A 202 -11.99 6.94 -21.63
CA ALA A 202 -10.87 7.86 -21.75
C ALA A 202 -9.52 7.20 -21.39
N GLY A 203 -9.52 5.96 -20.91
CA GLY A 203 -8.33 5.24 -20.46
C GLY A 203 -8.03 5.38 -18.96
N THR A 204 -8.78 6.21 -18.23
CA THR A 204 -8.62 6.39 -16.79
C THR A 204 -9.13 5.16 -16.03
N ALA A 205 -8.37 4.71 -15.05
CA ALA A 205 -8.75 3.62 -14.16
C ALA A 205 -10.06 3.93 -13.42
N ALA A 206 -10.94 2.93 -13.31
CA ALA A 206 -12.10 3.04 -12.43
C ALA A 206 -11.70 3.38 -10.97
N THR A 207 -10.53 2.90 -10.53
CA THR A 207 -9.96 3.23 -9.21
C THR A 207 -9.55 4.70 -9.11
N ASN A 208 -8.96 5.29 -10.16
CA ASN A 208 -8.65 6.73 -10.19
C ASN A 208 -9.92 7.59 -10.19
N VAL A 209 -10.95 7.19 -10.94
CA VAL A 209 -12.26 7.87 -10.93
C VAL A 209 -12.88 7.84 -9.52
N ALA A 210 -12.85 6.68 -8.85
CA ALA A 210 -13.36 6.54 -7.50
C ALA A 210 -12.51 7.32 -6.46
N THR A 211 -11.19 7.30 -6.61
CA THR A 211 -10.26 8.06 -5.75
C THR A 211 -10.50 9.56 -5.87
N LEU A 212 -10.63 10.10 -7.08
CA LEU A 212 -10.96 11.51 -7.30
C LEU A 212 -12.31 11.89 -6.69
N ALA A 213 -13.33 11.04 -6.84
CA ALA A 213 -14.63 11.28 -6.22
C ALA A 213 -14.53 11.31 -4.68
N ALA A 214 -13.76 10.40 -4.10
CA ALA A 214 -13.53 10.34 -2.66
C ALA A 214 -12.69 11.54 -2.15
N MET A 215 -11.68 11.99 -2.90
CA MET A 215 -10.92 13.20 -2.57
C MET A 215 -11.81 14.44 -2.51
N ASN A 216 -12.67 14.65 -3.53
CA ASN A 216 -13.64 15.73 -3.54
C ASN A 216 -14.67 15.63 -2.40
N ALA A 217 -15.11 14.40 -2.08
CA ALA A 217 -16.02 14.15 -0.97
C ALA A 217 -15.36 14.46 0.38
N GLY A 218 -14.10 14.09 0.59
CA GLY A 218 -13.34 14.39 1.80
C GLY A 218 -13.10 15.89 1.98
N LEU A 219 -12.77 16.61 0.90
CA LEU A 219 -12.66 18.07 0.93
C LEU A 219 -13.99 18.72 1.34
N THR A 220 -15.10 18.29 0.72
CA THR A 220 -16.45 18.73 1.06
C THR A 220 -16.81 18.40 2.51
N ALA A 221 -16.41 17.23 3.00
CA ALA A 221 -16.65 16.82 4.38
C ALA A 221 -15.94 17.74 5.38
N MET A 222 -14.68 18.10 5.11
CA MET A 222 -13.94 19.04 5.97
C MET A 222 -14.55 20.44 5.97
N GLN A 223 -15.01 20.94 4.81
CA GLN A 223 -15.70 22.24 4.72
C GLN A 223 -17.01 22.27 5.51
N ASN A 224 -17.64 21.11 5.71
CA ASN A 224 -18.86 20.95 6.51
C ASN A 224 -18.59 20.51 7.96
N GLU A 225 -17.32 20.34 8.35
CA GLU A 225 -16.90 19.76 9.64
C GLU A 225 -17.54 18.38 9.91
N ASP A 226 -17.80 17.61 8.85
CA ASP A 226 -18.36 16.26 8.92
C ASP A 226 -17.25 15.23 9.03
N ARG A 227 -16.94 14.84 10.28
CA ARG A 227 -15.93 13.83 10.55
C ARG A 227 -16.26 12.51 9.84
N GLN A 228 -17.48 11.98 10.00
CA GLN A 228 -17.76 10.63 9.53
C GLN A 228 -17.59 10.56 8.00
N ALA A 229 -18.08 11.55 7.27
CA ALA A 229 -17.90 11.62 5.83
C ALA A 229 -16.42 11.73 5.40
N LEU A 230 -15.58 12.42 6.19
CA LEU A 230 -14.13 12.48 5.93
C LEU A 230 -13.46 11.10 6.09
N VAL A 231 -13.82 10.36 7.14
CA VAL A 231 -13.30 8.99 7.35
C VAL A 231 -13.77 8.06 6.24
N ASP A 232 -15.05 8.12 5.87
CA ASP A 232 -15.61 7.30 4.79
C ASP A 232 -14.90 7.58 3.46
N ALA A 233 -14.59 8.84 3.16
CA ALA A 233 -13.81 9.23 1.99
C ALA A 233 -12.38 8.66 2.03
N ARG A 234 -11.69 8.73 3.18
CA ARG A 234 -10.35 8.16 3.35
C ARG A 234 -10.36 6.65 3.18
N ASP A 235 -11.33 5.96 3.76
CA ASP A 235 -11.48 4.50 3.67
C ASP A 235 -11.75 4.06 2.23
N GLU A 236 -12.54 4.82 1.48
CA GLU A 236 -12.75 4.57 0.05
C GLU A 236 -11.45 4.73 -0.75
N ILE A 237 -10.65 5.76 -0.50
CA ILE A 237 -9.34 5.93 -1.15
C ILE A 237 -8.42 4.74 -0.84
N LEU A 238 -8.35 4.31 0.42
CA LEU A 238 -7.55 3.15 0.82
C LEU A 238 -8.01 1.88 0.10
N LYS A 239 -9.33 1.66 -0.02
CA LYS A 239 -9.88 0.55 -0.79
C LYS A 239 -9.42 0.59 -2.25
N GLN A 240 -9.42 1.76 -2.89
CA GLN A 240 -8.95 1.90 -4.28
C GLN A 240 -7.45 1.59 -4.42
N ILE A 241 -6.63 2.02 -3.45
CA ILE A 241 -5.21 1.64 -3.36
C ILE A 241 -5.06 0.12 -3.25
N VAL A 242 -5.86 -0.54 -2.39
CA VAL A 242 -5.85 -2.00 -2.24
C VAL A 242 -6.19 -2.69 -3.56
N ILE A 243 -7.16 -2.19 -4.33
CA ILE A 243 -7.51 -2.74 -5.65
C ILE A 243 -6.33 -2.62 -6.63
N VAL A 244 -5.74 -1.43 -6.76
CA VAL A 244 -4.65 -1.17 -7.72
C VAL A 244 -3.47 -2.09 -7.47
N TYR A 245 -3.02 -2.21 -6.23
CA TYR A 245 -1.83 -3.00 -5.92
C TYR A 245 -2.12 -4.49 -5.75
N SER A 246 -3.38 -4.89 -5.53
CA SER A 246 -3.81 -6.27 -5.74
C SER A 246 -3.69 -6.66 -7.22
N GLN A 247 -4.21 -5.82 -8.13
CA GLN A 247 -4.06 -6.03 -9.57
C GLN A 247 -2.59 -6.07 -10.00
N ALA A 248 -1.77 -5.18 -9.46
CA ALA A 248 -0.32 -5.18 -9.73
C ALA A 248 0.34 -6.48 -9.28
N SER A 249 0.10 -6.91 -8.03
CA SER A 249 0.67 -8.15 -7.49
C SER A 249 0.23 -9.37 -8.30
N VAL A 250 -1.06 -9.47 -8.62
CA VAL A 250 -1.61 -10.53 -9.49
C VAL A 250 -0.95 -10.56 -10.86
N ARG A 251 -0.74 -9.38 -11.47
CA ARG A 251 -0.09 -9.28 -12.78
C ARG A 251 1.34 -9.82 -12.77
N TYR A 252 2.12 -9.54 -11.73
CA TYR A 252 3.50 -10.00 -11.67
C TYR A 252 3.63 -11.47 -11.26
N ALA A 253 2.73 -11.98 -10.44
CA ALA A 253 2.61 -13.41 -10.21
C ALA A 253 2.30 -14.18 -11.52
N SER A 254 1.40 -13.64 -12.35
CA SER A 254 1.09 -14.18 -13.68
C SER A 254 2.32 -14.20 -14.59
N LYS A 255 3.04 -13.08 -14.68
CA LYS A 255 4.29 -13.01 -15.48
C LYS A 255 5.37 -13.97 -14.98
N MET A 256 5.57 -14.08 -13.67
CA MET A 256 6.49 -15.05 -13.08
C MET A 256 6.15 -16.50 -13.47
N THR A 257 4.86 -16.82 -13.58
CA THR A 257 4.40 -18.14 -14.07
C THR A 257 4.84 -18.36 -15.52
N ASP A 258 4.65 -17.35 -16.37
CA ASP A 258 5.08 -17.39 -17.78
C ASP A 258 6.61 -17.53 -17.91
N ASP A 259 7.38 -16.80 -17.10
CA ASP A 259 8.84 -16.83 -17.14
C ASP A 259 9.40 -18.19 -16.72
N LEU A 260 8.84 -18.80 -15.67
CA LEU A 260 9.20 -20.15 -15.24
C LEU A 260 8.89 -21.19 -16.33
N ALA A 261 7.73 -21.06 -17.00
CA ALA A 261 7.38 -21.93 -18.11
C ALA A 261 8.33 -21.77 -19.31
N ALA A 262 8.87 -20.56 -19.52
CA ALA A 262 9.89 -20.27 -20.53
C ALA A 262 11.32 -20.65 -20.10
N GLY A 263 11.56 -20.90 -18.82
CA GLY A 263 12.89 -21.11 -18.24
C GLY A 263 13.72 -19.82 -18.18
N ASP A 264 13.08 -18.65 -18.13
CA ASP A 264 13.73 -17.34 -18.11
C ASP A 264 13.91 -16.84 -16.68
N LYS A 265 15.00 -17.27 -16.03
CA LYS A 265 15.31 -16.86 -14.65
C LYS A 265 15.52 -15.34 -14.53
N SER A 266 16.04 -14.69 -15.57
CA SER A 266 16.32 -13.25 -15.52
C SER A 266 15.03 -12.43 -15.47
N ASP A 267 14.05 -12.79 -16.31
CA ASP A 267 12.74 -12.13 -16.29
C ASP A 267 11.92 -12.53 -15.06
N TYR A 268 12.05 -13.77 -14.59
CA TYR A 268 11.46 -14.22 -13.33
C TYR A 268 11.91 -13.37 -12.14
N ASP A 269 13.22 -13.19 -11.94
CA ASP A 269 13.77 -12.41 -10.82
C ASP A 269 13.36 -10.93 -10.90
N LYS A 270 13.36 -10.38 -12.12
CA LYS A 270 12.89 -9.02 -12.39
C LYS A 270 11.41 -8.86 -11.99
N HIS A 271 10.55 -9.78 -12.43
CA HIS A 271 9.13 -9.74 -12.09
C HIS A 271 8.85 -10.10 -10.62
N GLN A 272 9.71 -10.87 -9.95
CA GLN A 272 9.67 -11.07 -8.50
C GLN A 272 9.89 -9.76 -7.75
N ALA A 273 10.99 -9.04 -8.04
CA ALA A 273 11.26 -7.76 -7.38
C ALA A 273 10.16 -6.73 -7.63
N GLU A 274 9.67 -6.65 -8.87
CA GLU A 274 8.58 -5.74 -9.23
C GLU A 274 7.28 -6.11 -8.49
N GLY A 275 6.93 -7.39 -8.45
CA GLY A 275 5.77 -7.91 -7.73
C GLY A 275 5.87 -7.69 -6.21
N HIS A 276 7.06 -7.88 -5.63
CA HIS A 276 7.30 -7.62 -4.21
C HIS A 276 7.06 -6.14 -3.89
N ALA A 277 7.67 -5.23 -4.67
CA ALA A 277 7.53 -3.80 -4.45
C ALA A 277 6.06 -3.35 -4.49
N PHE A 278 5.26 -3.89 -5.41
CA PHE A 278 3.82 -3.63 -5.46
C PHE A 278 3.05 -4.22 -4.28
N TYR A 279 3.35 -5.47 -3.89
CA TYR A 279 2.65 -6.09 -2.77
C TYR A 279 2.92 -5.37 -1.44
N ARG A 280 4.16 -4.90 -1.23
CA ARG A 280 4.55 -4.13 -0.04
C ARG A 280 3.67 -2.88 0.18
N VAL A 281 3.10 -2.30 -0.87
CA VAL A 281 2.18 -1.15 -0.76
C VAL A 281 0.89 -1.50 -0.02
N ILE A 282 0.42 -2.75 -0.13
CA ILE A 282 -0.84 -3.17 0.53
C ILE A 282 -0.62 -4.12 1.69
N GLU A 283 0.60 -4.63 1.87
CA GLU A 283 0.90 -5.68 2.85
C GLU A 283 0.37 -5.35 4.25
N ALA A 284 0.69 -4.16 4.77
CA ALA A 284 0.24 -3.71 6.10
C ALA A 284 -1.29 -3.57 6.23
N TYR A 285 -2.01 -3.45 5.11
CA TYR A 285 -3.46 -3.27 5.06
C TYR A 285 -4.21 -4.57 4.79
N VAL A 286 -3.57 -5.58 4.20
CA VAL A 286 -4.22 -6.86 3.88
C VAL A 286 -3.81 -8.00 4.80
N ALA A 287 -2.64 -7.91 5.43
CA ALA A 287 -2.03 -9.04 6.15
C ALA A 287 -2.94 -9.63 7.23
N GLU A 288 -3.53 -8.80 8.10
CA GLU A 288 -4.43 -9.29 9.16
C GLU A 288 -5.60 -10.09 8.57
N HIS A 289 -6.18 -9.61 7.47
CA HIS A 289 -7.30 -10.24 6.78
C HIS A 289 -6.92 -11.52 6.03
N THR A 290 -5.63 -11.78 5.86
CA THR A 290 -5.10 -13.04 5.30
C THR A 290 -4.76 -14.10 6.35
N SER A 291 -5.05 -13.81 7.62
CA SER A 291 -4.93 -14.79 8.70
C SER A 291 -6.00 -15.86 8.57
N ILE A 292 -5.68 -17.10 8.98
CA ILE A 292 -6.60 -18.23 8.85
C ILE A 292 -6.71 -19.02 10.14
N CYS A 293 -7.84 -19.72 10.28
CA CYS A 293 -7.91 -20.87 11.16
C CYS A 293 -7.50 -22.14 10.42
N TYR A 294 -6.51 -22.86 10.94
CA TYR A 294 -5.98 -24.06 10.32
C TYR A 294 -6.01 -25.24 11.28
N ASN A 295 -6.48 -26.40 10.81
CA ASN A 295 -6.43 -27.63 11.56
C ASN A 295 -5.16 -28.42 11.19
N MET A 296 -4.24 -28.58 12.16
CA MET A 296 -2.95 -29.24 11.94
C MET A 296 -3.07 -30.76 11.75
N ALA A 297 -4.18 -31.39 12.14
CA ALA A 297 -4.40 -32.82 11.99
C ALA A 297 -5.04 -33.18 10.64
N SER A 298 -6.04 -32.41 10.20
CA SER A 298 -6.71 -32.62 8.91
C SER A 298 -6.07 -31.87 7.75
N HIS A 299 -5.19 -30.91 8.03
CA HIS A 299 -4.56 -30.01 7.07
C HIS A 299 -5.55 -29.14 6.28
N VAL A 300 -6.65 -28.75 6.92
CA VAL A 300 -7.74 -27.96 6.32
C VAL A 300 -7.79 -26.55 6.90
N VAL A 301 -8.00 -25.57 6.02
CA VAL A 301 -8.38 -24.19 6.40
C VAL A 301 -9.89 -24.16 6.66
N THR A 302 -10.31 -23.62 7.80
CA THR A 302 -11.75 -23.55 8.14
C THR A 302 -12.35 -22.18 7.79
N ALA A 303 -13.66 -22.08 7.97
CA ALA A 303 -14.41 -20.82 7.81
C ALA A 303 -14.27 -19.87 9.02
N ASP A 304 -13.57 -20.27 10.09
CA ASP A 304 -13.33 -19.40 11.23
C ASP A 304 -12.36 -18.28 10.86
N SER A 305 -12.83 -17.04 11.00
CA SER A 305 -12.11 -15.83 10.58
C SER A 305 -11.54 -15.03 11.75
N SER A 306 -11.53 -15.57 12.97
CA SER A 306 -10.95 -14.91 14.14
C SER A 306 -10.11 -15.89 14.96
N GLN A 307 -9.08 -15.37 15.64
CA GLN A 307 -8.29 -16.16 16.58
C GLN A 307 -9.16 -16.77 17.68
N ALA A 308 -10.06 -15.98 18.26
CA ALA A 308 -10.93 -16.42 19.33
C ALA A 308 -11.83 -17.59 18.91
N SER A 309 -12.43 -17.51 17.70
CA SER A 309 -13.22 -18.63 17.19
C SER A 309 -12.35 -19.82 16.82
N CYS A 310 -11.19 -19.62 16.19
CA CYS A 310 -10.30 -20.72 15.84
C CYS A 310 -9.82 -21.54 17.05
N GLU A 311 -9.45 -20.87 18.14
CA GLU A 311 -8.94 -21.49 19.36
C GLU A 311 -10.07 -21.89 20.33
N GLY A 312 -11.34 -21.67 19.95
CA GLY A 312 -12.51 -21.94 20.77
C GLY A 312 -12.99 -23.40 20.74
N TYR A 313 -12.35 -24.27 19.95
CA TYR A 313 -12.72 -25.67 19.86
C TYR A 313 -12.28 -26.48 21.09
N SER A 314 -13.17 -27.32 21.60
CA SER A 314 -12.91 -28.24 22.70
C SER A 314 -13.62 -29.56 22.47
N TYR A 315 -12.93 -30.66 22.78
CA TYR A 315 -13.49 -32.00 22.63
C TYR A 315 -14.35 -32.34 23.84
N TYR A 316 -15.53 -32.88 23.56
CA TYR A 316 -16.44 -33.39 24.58
C TYR A 316 -16.68 -34.87 24.34
N ASP A 317 -16.80 -35.64 25.42
CA ASP A 317 -17.18 -37.04 25.40
C ASP A 317 -18.31 -37.31 26.40
N ALA A 318 -19.50 -37.59 25.86
CA ALA A 318 -20.69 -37.91 26.63
C ALA A 318 -20.50 -39.08 27.61
N ALA A 319 -19.59 -40.01 27.32
CA ALA A 319 -19.34 -41.18 28.17
C ALA A 319 -18.52 -40.84 29.43
N THR A 320 -17.68 -39.81 29.36
CA THR A 320 -16.70 -39.49 30.42
C THR A 320 -16.94 -38.14 31.08
N ASP A 321 -17.48 -37.16 30.36
CA ASP A 321 -17.60 -35.79 30.86
C ASP A 321 -18.84 -35.53 31.71
N ASN A 322 -19.79 -36.49 31.79
CA ASN A 322 -21.10 -36.31 32.43
C ASN A 322 -21.72 -34.94 32.10
N ASN A 323 -21.49 -34.48 30.87
CA ASN A 323 -21.86 -33.15 30.42
C ASN A 323 -23.37 -33.09 30.18
N SER A 324 -24.01 -31.94 30.39
CA SER A 324 -25.47 -31.82 30.19
C SER A 324 -25.87 -31.84 28.71
N MET A 325 -24.91 -31.91 27.78
CA MET A 325 -25.13 -31.87 26.34
C MET A 325 -25.33 -33.26 25.74
N ASN A 326 -24.93 -34.34 26.44
CA ASN A 326 -24.95 -35.73 25.96
C ASN A 326 -24.38 -35.86 24.54
N TYR A 327 -23.30 -35.13 24.29
CA TYR A 327 -22.65 -34.96 22.99
C TYR A 327 -21.20 -35.44 23.07
N THR A 328 -20.79 -36.20 22.04
CA THR A 328 -19.40 -36.60 21.81
C THR A 328 -18.93 -36.02 20.49
N GLY A 329 -17.88 -35.22 20.50
CA GLY A 329 -17.34 -34.55 19.33
C GLY A 329 -16.70 -33.21 19.67
N CYS A 330 -16.39 -32.43 18.66
CA CYS A 330 -15.77 -31.13 18.81
C CYS A 330 -16.81 -30.02 18.87
N TYR A 331 -16.73 -29.15 19.86
CA TYR A 331 -17.61 -28.00 19.98
C TYR A 331 -16.80 -26.71 20.11
N ASN A 332 -17.19 -25.71 19.33
CA ASN A 332 -16.62 -24.38 19.39
C ASN A 332 -17.41 -23.49 20.32
N ILE A 333 -16.79 -22.99 21.38
CA ILE A 333 -17.48 -22.17 22.38
C ILE A 333 -17.83 -20.75 21.90
N VAL A 334 -17.20 -20.27 20.82
CA VAL A 334 -17.39 -18.92 20.28
C VAL A 334 -18.42 -18.94 19.16
N SER A 335 -18.23 -19.80 18.16
CA SER A 335 -19.15 -19.91 17.01
C SER A 335 -20.34 -20.82 17.28
N HIS A 336 -20.34 -21.53 18.41
CA HIS A 336 -21.36 -22.53 18.79
C HIS A 336 -21.54 -23.66 17.76
N GLN A 337 -20.53 -23.90 16.91
CA GLN A 337 -20.54 -24.98 15.92
C GLN A 337 -20.11 -26.31 16.55
N THR A 338 -20.65 -27.42 16.02
CA THR A 338 -20.25 -28.79 16.39
C THR A 338 -19.72 -29.56 15.19
N THR A 339 -18.75 -30.44 15.40
CA THR A 339 -18.25 -31.40 14.38
C THR A 339 -18.09 -32.80 14.99
N GLU A 340 -18.18 -33.86 14.18
CA GLU A 340 -17.94 -35.24 14.63
C GLU A 340 -16.44 -35.61 14.66
N ASP A 341 -15.57 -34.61 14.77
CA ASP A 341 -14.13 -34.81 14.83
C ASP A 341 -13.73 -35.57 16.09
N ASN A 342 -12.73 -36.44 15.96
CA ASN A 342 -12.11 -37.07 17.13
C ASN A 342 -11.32 -36.06 17.95
N GLN A 343 -10.92 -36.44 19.17
CA GLN A 343 -10.19 -35.55 20.08
C GLN A 343 -8.94 -34.93 19.44
N SER A 344 -8.12 -35.72 18.74
CA SER A 344 -6.88 -35.22 18.13
C SER A 344 -7.13 -34.17 17.04
N THR A 345 -8.19 -34.33 16.24
CA THR A 345 -8.57 -33.33 15.24
C THR A 345 -9.15 -32.10 15.93
N CYS A 346 -9.99 -32.29 16.95
CA CYS A 346 -10.62 -31.18 17.66
C CYS A 346 -9.63 -30.25 18.37
N GLU A 347 -8.56 -30.82 18.95
CA GLU A 347 -7.54 -30.06 19.67
C GLU A 347 -6.43 -29.52 18.75
N ALA A 348 -6.54 -29.74 17.43
CA ALA A 348 -5.52 -29.36 16.44
C ALA A 348 -5.81 -28.05 15.69
N TYR A 349 -6.89 -27.35 16.01
CA TYR A 349 -7.16 -26.01 15.45
C TYR A 349 -6.17 -24.99 16.01
N GLY A 350 -5.60 -24.16 15.13
CA GLY A 350 -4.66 -23.11 15.48
C GLY A 350 -4.79 -21.90 14.57
N TRP A 351 -4.68 -20.72 15.17
CA TRP A 351 -4.69 -19.46 14.43
C TRP A 351 -3.33 -19.22 13.77
N MET A 352 -3.36 -18.98 12.47
CA MET A 352 -2.18 -18.66 11.67
C MET A 352 -2.27 -17.22 11.19
N ALA A 353 -1.62 -16.32 11.93
CA ALA A 353 -1.58 -14.90 11.59
C ALA A 353 -0.86 -14.67 10.24
N ASN A 354 -1.43 -13.79 9.43
CA ASN A 354 -0.91 -13.35 8.13
C ASN A 354 -0.56 -14.51 7.18
N TYR A 355 -1.25 -15.64 7.30
CA TYR A 355 -0.84 -16.89 6.65
C TYR A 355 -0.71 -16.76 5.13
N TYR A 356 -1.72 -16.20 4.46
CA TYR A 356 -1.64 -16.03 3.01
C TYR A 356 -0.74 -14.86 2.61
N SER A 357 -0.68 -13.78 3.40
CA SER A 357 0.30 -12.71 3.18
C SER A 357 1.74 -13.23 3.20
N ASN A 358 2.10 -14.05 4.20
CA ASN A 358 3.40 -14.70 4.28
C ASN A 358 3.71 -15.59 3.07
N LYS A 359 2.70 -16.21 2.45
CA LYS A 359 2.88 -16.95 1.18
C LYS A 359 3.15 -16.03 0.00
N ILE A 360 2.48 -14.89 -0.07
CA ILE A 360 2.72 -13.88 -1.11
C ILE A 360 4.14 -13.32 -0.98
N VAL A 361 4.57 -12.96 0.23
CA VAL A 361 5.94 -12.50 0.49
C VAL A 361 6.94 -13.57 0.10
N ALA A 362 6.75 -14.83 0.52
CA ALA A 362 7.65 -15.93 0.17
C ALA A 362 7.68 -16.23 -1.34
N MET A 363 6.59 -15.97 -2.07
CA MET A 363 6.54 -16.12 -3.53
C MET A 363 7.38 -15.05 -4.23
N PHE A 364 7.34 -13.80 -3.75
CA PHE A 364 8.10 -12.68 -4.30
C PHE A 364 9.51 -12.50 -3.71
N ASP A 365 9.90 -13.31 -2.74
CA ASP A 365 11.26 -13.32 -2.19
C ASP A 365 12.26 -13.74 -3.28
N LEU A 366 13.28 -12.92 -3.51
CA LEU A 366 14.33 -13.18 -4.52
C LEU A 366 15.16 -14.44 -4.21
N ALA A 367 15.15 -14.91 -2.97
CA ALA A 367 15.75 -16.20 -2.60
C ALA A 367 14.92 -17.41 -3.07
N ASN A 368 13.69 -17.21 -3.56
CA ASN A 368 12.85 -18.25 -4.09
C ASN A 368 13.14 -18.48 -5.58
N ASP A 369 13.68 -19.65 -5.94
CA ASP A 369 13.99 -20.04 -7.33
C ASP A 369 12.77 -20.47 -8.16
N GLY A 370 11.56 -20.40 -7.58
CA GLY A 370 10.31 -20.71 -8.24
C GLY A 370 9.97 -22.20 -8.36
N ASP A 371 8.72 -22.47 -8.74
CA ASP A 371 8.20 -23.81 -8.98
C ASP A 371 7.33 -23.79 -10.24
N ALA A 372 7.87 -24.30 -11.34
CA ALA A 372 7.22 -24.32 -12.65
C ALA A 372 5.94 -25.19 -12.70
N SER A 373 5.60 -25.91 -11.62
CA SER A 373 4.32 -26.62 -11.50
C SER A 373 3.19 -25.77 -10.91
N LYS A 374 3.51 -24.55 -10.44
CA LYS A 374 2.55 -23.63 -9.82
C LYS A 374 1.91 -22.69 -10.84
N ASP A 375 0.72 -22.25 -10.49
CA ASP A 375 0.03 -21.13 -11.13
C ASP A 375 0.01 -20.01 -10.10
N TYR A 376 1.03 -19.13 -10.15
CA TYR A 376 1.16 -18.08 -9.16
C TYR A 376 0.06 -17.04 -9.26
N GLU A 377 -0.55 -16.85 -10.44
CA GLU A 377 -1.72 -16.00 -10.59
C GLU A 377 -2.92 -16.58 -9.81
N ALA A 378 -3.21 -17.88 -9.99
CA ALA A 378 -4.30 -18.52 -9.27
C ALA A 378 -4.05 -18.53 -7.75
N ASP A 379 -2.82 -18.81 -7.34
CA ASP A 379 -2.40 -18.84 -5.94
C ASP A 379 -2.58 -17.46 -5.28
N ILE A 380 -2.04 -16.38 -5.86
CA ILE A 380 -2.15 -15.05 -5.24
C ILE A 380 -3.60 -14.53 -5.19
N ARG A 381 -4.43 -14.87 -6.20
CA ARG A 381 -5.87 -14.54 -6.17
C ARG A 381 -6.57 -15.24 -5.01
N MET A 382 -6.28 -16.53 -4.80
CA MET A 382 -6.81 -17.27 -3.64
C MET A 382 -6.35 -16.66 -2.32
N TRP A 383 -5.08 -16.26 -2.24
CA TRP A 383 -4.45 -15.71 -1.05
C TRP A 383 -4.95 -14.32 -0.67
N LEU A 384 -5.28 -13.49 -1.65
CA LEU A 384 -5.83 -12.15 -1.44
C LEU A 384 -7.36 -12.14 -1.25
N GLN A 385 -8.07 -13.20 -1.64
CA GLN A 385 -9.53 -13.25 -1.58
C GLN A 385 -10.12 -12.86 -0.20
N PRO A 386 -9.60 -13.34 0.94
CA PRO A 386 -10.12 -12.94 2.24
C PRO A 386 -10.01 -11.43 2.52
N ALA A 387 -8.93 -10.79 2.06
CA ALA A 387 -8.77 -9.35 2.15
C ALA A 387 -9.73 -8.62 1.20
N TRP A 388 -9.93 -9.13 -0.01
CA TRP A 388 -10.93 -8.58 -0.94
C TRP A 388 -12.35 -8.64 -0.38
N ASP A 389 -12.71 -9.75 0.27
CA ASP A 389 -14.00 -9.90 0.94
C ASP A 389 -14.16 -8.86 2.07
N HIS A 390 -13.10 -8.60 2.84
CA HIS A 390 -13.09 -7.57 3.89
C HIS A 390 -13.37 -6.17 3.31
N TYR A 391 -12.70 -5.79 2.24
CA TYR A 391 -12.86 -4.50 1.58
C TYR A 391 -14.10 -4.41 0.66
N GLY A 392 -14.84 -5.51 0.48
CA GLY A 392 -15.94 -5.59 -0.48
C GLY A 392 -15.50 -5.34 -1.92
N ILE A 393 -14.39 -5.95 -2.33
CA ILE A 393 -13.83 -5.95 -3.69
C ILE A 393 -14.32 -7.21 -4.41
N THR A 394 -14.80 -7.08 -5.65
CA THR A 394 -15.42 -8.16 -6.44
C THR A 394 -14.73 -8.40 -7.76
#